data_AF-A0A7W0S4Y2-F1
#
_entry.id   AF-A0A7W0S4Y2-F1
#
_cell.length_a   1.000
_cell.length_b   1.000
_cell.length_c   1.000
_cell.angle_alpha   90.00
_cell.angle_beta   90.00
_cell.angle_gamma   90.00
#
_symmetry.space_group_name_H-M   'P 1'
#
loop_
_entity.id
_entity.type
_entity.pdbx_description
1 polymer ?
#
loop_
_entity_poly.entity_id
_entity_poly.type
_entity_poly.pdbx_seq_one_letter_code
_entity_poly.pdbx_strand_id
1 'polypeptide(L)'
;MIGKTTAACLQAGLVYGFAGQVDGIVERMDAELGGGSEVVATGGLAELISPHARTIRRVDPFLTLDGLRLVWARNNEPLGTDRV
;
A
#
# COMPACT_ATOMS: atom_id res chain seq x y z
N MET A 1 23.50 -0.14 2.11
CA MET A 1 22.92 -1.40 2.62
C MET A 1 23.71 -1.93 3.82
N ILE A 2 25.02 -2.16 3.73
CA ILE A 2 25.80 -2.66 4.88
C ILE A 2 26.18 -1.49 5.80
N GLY A 3 25.62 -1.47 7.01
CA GLY A 3 25.93 -0.46 8.03
C GLY A 3 27.33 -0.64 8.63
N LYS A 4 27.92 0.46 9.08
CA LYS A 4 29.25 0.47 9.77
C LYS A 4 29.15 0.80 11.27
N THR A 5 27.93 1.02 11.76
CA THR A 5 27.59 1.25 13.16
C THR A 5 26.34 0.45 13.48
N THR A 6 26.12 0.11 14.76
CA THR A 6 24.93 -0.62 15.19
C THR A 6 23.65 0.07 14.74
N ALA A 7 23.56 1.39 14.89
CA ALA A 7 22.42 2.18 14.44
C ALA A 7 22.19 2.05 12.92
N ALA A 8 23.25 2.18 12.11
CA ALA A 8 23.14 2.04 10.65
C ALA A 8 22.75 0.61 10.23
N CYS A 9 23.23 -0.42 10.94
CA CYS A 9 22.84 -1.81 10.69
C CYS A 9 21.35 -2.04 10.98
N LEU A 10 20.83 -1.49 12.09
CA LEU A 10 19.41 -1.57 12.43
C LEU A 10 18.53 -0.83 11.41
N GLN A 11 18.92 0.39 11.04
CA GLN A 11 18.20 1.17 10.02
C GLN A 11 18.14 0.43 8.68
N ALA A 12 19.26 -0.15 8.24
CA ALA A 12 19.29 -0.94 7.02
C ALA A 12 18.40 -2.18 7.11
N GLY A 13 18.46 -2.92 8.22
CA GLY A 13 17.61 -4.10 8.44
C GLY A 13 16.12 -3.75 8.42
N LEU A 14 15.72 -2.65 9.06
CA LEU A 14 14.33 -2.21 9.10
C LEU A 14 13.83 -1.79 7.70
N VAL A 15 14.57 -0.93 7.00
CA VAL A 15 14.11 -0.40 5.70
C VAL A 15 14.12 -1.47 4.61
N TYR A 16 15.27 -2.12 4.38
CA TYR A 16 15.40 -3.10 3.30
C TYR A 16 14.74 -4.43 3.62
N GLY A 17 14.72 -4.83 4.90
CA GLY A 17 14.01 -6.03 5.34
C GLY A 17 12.51 -5.88 5.17
N PHE A 18 11.93 -4.75 5.57
CA PHE A 18 10.50 -4.49 5.40
C PHE A 18 10.12 -4.36 3.92
N ALA A 19 10.93 -3.67 3.12
CA ALA A 19 10.70 -3.59 1.68
C ALA A 19 10.74 -4.98 0.99
N GLY A 20 11.70 -5.83 1.35
CA GLY A 20 11.76 -7.21 0.87
C GLY A 20 10.58 -8.07 1.34
N GLN A 21 10.09 -7.85 2.56
CA GLN A 21 8.88 -8.51 3.07
C GLN A 21 7.64 -8.11 2.26
N VAL A 22 7.47 -6.81 1.99
CA VAL A 22 6.38 -6.29 1.16
C VAL A 22 6.44 -6.93 -0.22
N ASP A 23 7.59 -6.88 -0.90
CA ASP A 23 7.77 -7.46 -2.23
C ASP A 23 7.42 -8.94 -2.25
N GLY A 24 7.97 -9.73 -1.33
CA GLY A 24 7.73 -11.17 -1.32
C GLY A 24 6.25 -11.52 -1.11
N ILE A 25 5.54 -10.77 -0.26
CA ILE A 25 4.10 -11.00 -0.04
C ILE A 25 3.29 -10.60 -1.27
N VAL A 26 3.54 -9.40 -1.80
CA VAL A 26 2.80 -8.87 -2.95
C VAL A 26 3.03 -9.73 -4.20
N GLU A 27 4.26 -10.18 -4.47
CA GLU A 27 4.57 -11.07 -5.60
C GLU A 27 3.77 -12.40 -5.53
N ARG A 28 3.63 -12.99 -4.33
CA ARG A 28 2.83 -14.20 -4.14
C ARG A 28 1.34 -13.95 -4.38
N MET A 29 0.82 -12.87 -3.83
CA MET A 29 -0.59 -12.49 -4.03
C MET A 29 -0.89 -12.16 -5.50
N ASP A 30 0.00 -11.43 -6.18
CA ASP A 30 -0.16 -11.09 -7.59
C ASP A 30 -0.17 -12.34 -8.47
N ALA A 31 0.73 -13.30 -8.20
CA ALA A 31 0.76 -14.58 -8.90
C ALA A 31 -0.55 -15.37 -8.73
N GLU A 32 -1.13 -15.39 -7.53
CA GLU A 32 -2.42 -16.04 -7.26
C GLU A 32 -3.59 -15.37 -8.01
N LEU A 33 -3.50 -14.05 -8.26
CA LEU A 33 -4.52 -13.27 -8.97
C LEU A 33 -4.38 -13.30 -10.51
N GLY A 34 -3.38 -14.00 -11.04
CA GLY A 34 -3.10 -14.07 -12.48
C GLY A 34 -2.13 -13.00 -13.01
N GLY A 35 -1.51 -12.24 -12.11
CA GLY A 35 -0.46 -11.28 -12.40
C GLY A 35 -0.94 -9.91 -12.89
N GLY A 36 -0.08 -8.91 -12.72
CA GLY A 36 -0.29 -7.57 -13.29
C GLY A 36 -1.11 -6.62 -12.42
N SER A 37 -1.43 -7.01 -11.18
CA SER A 37 -2.21 -6.21 -10.23
C SER A 37 -1.62 -4.83 -10.01
N GLU A 38 -2.49 -3.83 -9.86
CA GLU A 38 -2.08 -2.51 -9.44
C GLU A 38 -1.84 -2.49 -7.92
N VAL A 39 -0.63 -2.12 -7.51
CA VAL A 39 -0.21 -2.12 -6.10
C VAL A 39 -0.13 -0.69 -5.60
N VAL A 40 -1.06 -0.33 -4.71
CA VAL A 40 -1.15 0.99 -4.10
C VAL A 40 -0.78 0.90 -2.62
N ALA A 41 0.15 1.72 -2.17
CA ALA A 41 0.52 1.83 -0.76
C ALA A 41 -0.09 3.08 -0.11
N THR A 42 -0.46 2.99 1.16
CA THR A 42 -0.95 4.12 1.97
C THR A 42 -0.43 3.99 3.42
N GLY A 43 -0.68 5.00 4.25
CA GLY A 43 -0.20 5.08 5.63
C GLY A 43 1.13 5.82 5.79
N GLY A 44 1.44 6.24 7.03
CA GLY A 44 2.49 7.23 7.29
C GLY A 44 3.92 6.83 6.93
N LEU A 45 4.20 5.54 6.77
CA LEU A 45 5.53 5.04 6.38
C LEU A 45 5.60 4.60 4.91
N ALA A 46 4.51 4.72 4.15
CA ALA A 46 4.48 4.27 2.75
C ALA A 46 5.51 5.00 1.88
N GLU A 47 5.66 6.32 2.05
CA GLU A 47 6.67 7.10 1.32
C GLU A 47 8.12 6.72 1.67
N LEU A 48 8.36 6.27 2.90
CA LEU A 48 9.68 5.83 3.34
C LEU A 48 10.05 4.48 2.73
N ILE A 49 9.08 3.57 2.61
CA ILE A 49 9.32 2.19 2.16
C ILE A 49 9.22 2.06 0.64
N SER A 50 8.30 2.78 0.00
CA SER A 50 8.02 2.66 -1.44
C SER A 50 9.25 2.77 -2.34
N PRO A 51 10.26 3.64 -2.09
CA PRO A 51 11.46 3.70 -2.91
C PRO A 51 12.33 2.44 -2.86
N HIS A 52 12.12 1.57 -1.87
CA HIS A 52 12.90 0.37 -1.64
C HIS A 52 12.14 -0.92 -1.96
N ALA A 53 10.81 -0.85 -2.15
CA ALA A 53 9.96 -1.96 -2.57
C ALA A 53 9.72 -1.89 -4.09
N ARG A 54 9.94 -2.99 -4.80
CA ARG A 54 9.83 -3.06 -6.27
C ARG A 54 8.40 -3.22 -6.74
N THR A 55 7.55 -3.78 -5.88
CA THR A 55 6.16 -4.13 -6.24
C THR A 55 5.19 -2.97 -6.13
N ILE A 56 5.47 -1.96 -5.30
CA ILE A 56 4.61 -0.78 -5.12
C ILE A 56 4.68 0.09 -6.38
N ARG A 57 3.53 0.38 -6.99
CA ARG A 57 3.44 1.23 -8.19
C ARG A 57 3.15 2.69 -7.88
N ARG A 58 2.36 2.95 -6.84
CA ARG A 58 2.09 4.32 -6.37
C ARG A 58 1.79 4.37 -4.88
N VAL A 59 2.04 5.53 -4.28
CA VAL A 59 1.61 5.87 -2.92
C VAL A 59 0.40 6.81 -3.00
N ASP A 60 -0.63 6.50 -2.21
CA ASP A 60 -1.82 7.33 -2.07
C ASP A 60 -2.06 7.62 -0.58
N PRO A 61 -1.68 8.80 -0.07
CA PRO A 61 -1.81 9.13 1.35
C PRO A 61 -3.26 9.37 1.78
N PHE A 62 -4.19 9.59 0.84
CA PHE A 62 -5.59 9.91 1.13
C PHE A 62 -6.54 8.75 0.84
N LEU A 63 -6.02 7.59 0.43
CA LEU A 63 -6.80 6.41 0.06
C LEU A 63 -7.97 6.10 1.01
N THR A 64 -7.73 6.12 2.32
CA THR A 64 -8.77 5.88 3.34
C THR A 64 -9.81 7.00 3.36
N LEU A 65 -9.39 8.27 3.28
CA LEU A 65 -10.31 9.41 3.30
C LEU A 65 -11.17 9.47 2.05
N ASP A 66 -10.60 9.14 0.89
CA ASP A 66 -11.35 9.00 -0.35
C ASP A 66 -12.38 7.86 -0.26
N GLY A 67 -11.99 6.72 0.31
CA GLY A 67 -12.92 5.64 0.60
C GLY A 67 -14.09 6.09 1.48
N LEU A 68 -13.83 6.82 2.56
CA LEU A 68 -14.87 7.34 3.45
C LEU A 68 -15.80 8.33 2.74
N ARG A 69 -15.23 9.23 1.92
CA ARG A 69 -16.01 10.18 1.09
C ARG A 69 -16.94 9.45 0.12
N LEU A 70 -16.44 8.40 -0.54
CA LEU A 70 -17.23 7.59 -1.47
C LEU A 70 -18.37 6.84 -0.75
N VAL A 71 -18.10 6.25 0.41
CA VAL A 71 -19.13 5.56 1.21
C VAL A 71 -20.21 6.54 1.67
N TRP A 72 -19.82 7.72 2.15
CA TRP A 72 -20.76 8.77 2.53
C TRP A 72 -21.63 9.19 1.34
N ALA A 73 -21.03 9.45 0.17
CA ALA A 73 -21.77 9.85 -1.02
C ALA A 73 -22.82 8.80 -1.44
N ARG A 74 -22.45 7.52 -1.44
CA ARG A 74 -23.36 6.40 -1.75
C ARG A 74 -24.57 6.32 -0.82
N ASN A 75 -24.38 6.64 0.46
CA ASN A 75 -25.46 6.60 1.45
C ASN A 75 -26.36 7.85 1.42
N ASN A 76 -25.94 8.91 0.72
CA ASN A 76 -26.69 10.16 0.58
C ASN A 76 -27.24 10.36 -0.84
N GLU A 77 -27.01 9.42 -1.76
CA GLU A 77 -27.83 9.32 -2.98
C GLU A 77 -29.27 8.96 -2.56
N PRO A 78 -30.28 9.71 -2.99
CA PRO A 78 -31.67 9.33 -2.75
C PRO A 78 -31.87 7.91 -3.25
N LEU A 79 -32.37 7.01 -2.39
CA LEU A 79 -32.79 5.67 -2.81
C LEU A 79 -33.68 5.85 -4.04
N GLY A 80 -33.20 5.39 -5.20
CA GLY A 80 -33.92 5.49 -6.45
C GLY A 80 -35.35 5.00 -6.27
N THR A 81 -36.29 5.76 -6.79
CA THR A 81 -37.76 5.57 -6.78
C THR A 81 -38.21 4.30 -7.54
N ASP A 82 -37.37 3.27 -7.63
CA ASP A 82 -37.55 2.05 -8.45
C ASP A 82 -37.47 0.76 -7.62
N ARG A 83 -37.84 0.82 -6.34
CA ARG A 83 -38.24 -0.38 -5.59
C ARG A 83 -39.70 -0.22 -5.17
N VAL A 84 -40.58 -0.47 -6.14
CA VAL A 84 -41.98 -0.84 -5.95
C VAL A 84 -42.05 -2.24 -5.35
#